data_AF-A0A4R0NZV2-F1
#
_entry.id   AF-A0A4R0NZV2-F1
#
_cell.length_a   1.000
_cell.length_b   1.000
_cell.length_c   1.000
_cell.angle_alpha   90.00
_cell.angle_beta   90.00
_cell.angle_gamma   90.00
#
_symmetry.space_group_name_H-M   'P 1'
#
loop_
_entity.id
_entity.type
_entity.pdbx_description
1 polymer ?
#
loop_
_entity_poly.entity_id
_entity_poly.type
_entity_poly.pdbx_seq_one_letter_code
_entity_poly.pdbx_strand_id
1 'polypeptide(L)'
;MKYIHVHALFLMFVFLTSCGQNQTNAPKDNIKSEIKDIGPNMMVRNVKRGRNGTILIAGPNNSSFGDVFRYNGKSFTNLTSQIGSHRFWDVMEDRRGNIWFTSTDSGVYYYNGKSIQHFTTTEGLANNRVMSVYEDKAGIIWFGTGDGISRYDGKSFRNFTSPNAPLFYKKGHLNNDINIIIEDKKGKLWVGTRGDAFVYDGKKFTTLTHKGEPFLDVWGIMEDSKGNIWLSGFNGFKVSQTGGLWRYDGSTFTKASERGAYAIIQDKKGNIWTTGSVNPANPGVQALSRYDAKFLYSKRPTVTEIKSGKAFLGLLEAKDGSIWFGDATGVYRYNENTITDFYNKEGQKKYIIDTKQSVVMWKGSMLLGTWEGSMLVSDGSSSGNVNISKGELLIEKSHLVGGAVEVDMNTIEQKFDDQPLHNKLPEFFDTKKFPVSTFAITKVETGNGENIKVAGNLTIEGSTKAVTFPAKMYFKDGMDGTVVINGTLIINRTDWGIDYRSEKLFDKSGDVTISDDVKLFMKIVAKK
;
A
#
# COMPACT_ATOMS: atom_id res chain seq x y z
N MET A 1 -4.52 -78.13 -9.10
CA MET A 1 -4.44 -77.20 -7.95
C MET A 1 -3.09 -76.51 -8.02
N LYS A 2 -3.07 -75.24 -8.44
CA LYS A 2 -3.27 -74.05 -7.61
C LYS A 2 -1.93 -73.58 -7.02
N TYR A 3 -1.27 -72.65 -7.71
CA TYR A 3 -1.41 -71.20 -7.49
C TYR A 3 -0.91 -70.78 -6.10
N ILE A 4 0.40 -70.87 -5.86
CA ILE A 4 1.02 -70.31 -4.63
C ILE A 4 2.22 -69.39 -4.91
N HIS A 5 2.72 -69.26 -6.15
CA HIS A 5 3.87 -68.38 -6.44
C HIS A 5 3.58 -67.14 -7.30
N VAL A 6 2.30 -66.86 -7.60
CA VAL A 6 1.91 -65.65 -8.36
C VAL A 6 1.31 -64.56 -7.46
N HIS A 7 1.01 -64.84 -6.18
CA HIS A 7 0.33 -63.88 -5.29
C HIS A 7 1.28 -63.02 -4.44
N ALA A 8 2.57 -63.35 -4.34
CA ALA A 8 3.54 -62.53 -3.62
C ALA A 8 4.05 -61.33 -4.46
N LEU A 9 4.11 -61.47 -5.80
CA LEU A 9 4.52 -60.37 -6.69
C LEU A 9 3.36 -59.42 -7.06
N PHE A 10 2.12 -59.89 -7.01
CA PHE A 10 0.95 -59.02 -7.26
C PHE A 10 0.58 -58.15 -6.05
N LEU A 11 0.90 -58.59 -4.82
CA LEU A 11 0.70 -57.79 -3.60
C LEU A 11 1.79 -56.72 -3.37
N MET A 12 2.98 -56.87 -3.97
CA MET A 12 3.98 -55.77 -3.99
C MET A 12 3.71 -54.72 -5.07
N PHE A 13 2.90 -55.02 -6.09
CA PHE A 13 2.51 -54.05 -7.12
C PHE A 13 1.27 -53.23 -6.74
N VAL A 14 0.47 -53.67 -5.76
CA VAL A 14 -0.73 -52.95 -5.29
C VAL A 14 -0.46 -52.01 -4.10
N PHE A 15 0.74 -52.04 -3.50
CA PHE A 15 1.15 -51.08 -2.46
C PHE A 15 2.12 -49.99 -2.93
N LEU A 16 2.43 -49.91 -4.23
CA LEU A 16 3.20 -48.81 -4.82
C LEU A 16 2.36 -47.81 -5.64
N THR A 17 1.03 -47.90 -5.58
CA THR A 17 0.11 -47.00 -6.31
C THR A 17 -0.81 -46.18 -5.40
N SER A 18 -0.38 -45.82 -4.18
CA SER A 18 -1.14 -44.87 -3.33
C SER A 18 -0.33 -43.72 -2.74
N CYS A 19 0.76 -43.30 -3.39
CA CYS A 19 1.20 -41.91 -3.34
C CYS A 19 1.17 -41.34 -4.75
N GLY A 20 -0.03 -41.28 -5.34
CA GLY A 20 -0.25 -40.47 -6.52
C GLY A 20 -0.04 -39.00 -6.15
N GLN A 21 1.17 -38.47 -6.35
CA GLN A 21 1.33 -37.03 -6.46
C GLN A 21 0.66 -36.64 -7.78
N ASN A 22 -0.56 -36.10 -7.69
CA ASN A 22 -1.25 -35.54 -8.85
C ASN A 22 -0.36 -34.45 -9.45
N GLN A 23 -0.07 -34.57 -10.75
CA GLN A 23 0.65 -33.54 -11.49
C GLN A 23 -0.18 -32.26 -11.50
N THR A 24 0.41 -31.15 -11.03
CA THR A 24 -0.25 -29.85 -11.03
C THR A 24 -0.31 -29.33 -12.46
N ASN A 25 -1.52 -29.22 -13.02
CA ASN A 25 -1.77 -28.63 -14.33
C ASN A 25 -2.48 -27.28 -14.15
N ALA A 26 -1.72 -26.19 -14.13
CA ALA A 26 -2.27 -24.84 -14.14
C ALA A 26 -2.52 -24.37 -15.59
N PRO A 27 -3.63 -23.66 -15.87
CA PRO A 27 -3.83 -22.97 -17.15
C PRO A 27 -2.67 -22.03 -17.48
N LYS A 28 -2.38 -21.87 -18.77
CA LYS A 28 -1.34 -20.97 -19.28
C LYS A 28 -1.97 -19.91 -20.16
N ASP A 29 -1.84 -18.66 -19.75
CA ASP A 29 -2.27 -17.52 -20.55
C ASP A 29 -1.08 -16.89 -21.26
N ASN A 30 -1.21 -16.73 -22.58
CA ASN A 30 -0.22 -16.06 -23.43
C ASN A 30 -0.40 -14.53 -23.32
N ILE A 31 0.10 -13.96 -22.23
CA ILE A 31 0.01 -12.53 -21.97
C ILE A 31 1.44 -11.96 -21.89
N LYS A 32 1.76 -11.02 -22.79
CA LYS A 32 2.92 -10.14 -22.60
C LYS A 32 2.52 -9.07 -21.58
N SER A 33 2.89 -9.26 -20.32
CA SER A 33 2.45 -8.42 -19.20
C SER A 33 3.30 -7.17 -18.96
N GLU A 34 4.38 -6.99 -19.74
CA GLU A 34 5.39 -5.96 -19.52
C GLU A 34 5.03 -4.62 -20.18
N ILE A 35 4.75 -3.61 -19.36
CA ILE A 35 4.44 -2.24 -19.81
C ILE A 35 5.36 -1.25 -19.10
N LYS A 36 5.87 -0.23 -19.81
CA LYS A 36 6.66 0.84 -19.19
C LYS A 36 5.79 1.62 -18.19
N ASP A 37 6.32 1.88 -17.00
CA ASP A 37 5.57 2.45 -15.88
C ASP A 37 6.40 3.50 -15.12
N ILE A 38 5.73 4.26 -14.26
CA ILE A 38 6.35 5.18 -13.30
C ILE A 38 6.97 4.44 -12.10
N GLY A 39 6.59 3.18 -11.87
CA GLY A 39 7.03 2.38 -10.74
C GLY A 39 6.16 2.57 -9.49
N PRO A 40 6.51 1.89 -8.40
CA PRO A 40 5.73 1.92 -7.18
C PRO A 40 5.94 3.25 -6.44
N ASN A 41 4.84 3.84 -6.03
CA ASN A 41 4.80 5.17 -5.44
C ASN A 41 4.02 5.23 -4.12
N MET A 42 3.61 4.07 -3.63
CA MET A 42 2.91 3.90 -2.39
C MET A 42 3.36 2.57 -1.78
N MET A 43 3.51 2.54 -0.46
CA MET A 43 3.57 1.33 0.37
C MET A 43 4.37 0.15 -0.22
N VAL A 44 5.64 0.38 -0.56
CA VAL A 44 6.50 -0.65 -1.15
C VAL A 44 6.68 -1.80 -0.17
N ARG A 45 6.30 -3.01 -0.59
CA ARG A 45 6.26 -4.23 0.22
C ARG A 45 7.60 -4.93 0.26
N ASN A 46 8.16 -5.17 -0.92
CA ASN A 46 9.41 -5.90 -1.04
C ASN A 46 10.28 -5.34 -2.17
N VAL A 47 11.59 -5.49 -1.99
CA VAL A 47 12.60 -5.11 -2.97
C VAL A 47 13.61 -6.25 -3.05
N LYS A 48 13.76 -6.82 -4.25
CA LYS A 48 14.54 -8.03 -4.49
C LYS A 48 15.45 -7.86 -5.69
N ARG A 49 16.59 -8.52 -5.68
CA ARG A 49 17.50 -8.50 -6.82
C ARG A 49 16.95 -9.41 -7.92
N GLY A 50 16.86 -8.89 -9.13
CA GLY A 50 16.71 -9.69 -10.34
C GLY A 50 18.06 -9.92 -11.05
N ARG A 51 18.01 -10.65 -12.16
CA ARG A 51 19.18 -10.93 -13.01
C ARG A 51 19.76 -9.68 -13.62
N ASN A 52 21.02 -9.78 -14.02
CA ASN A 52 21.74 -8.70 -14.71
C ASN A 52 21.76 -7.37 -13.92
N GLY A 53 21.52 -7.41 -12.61
CA GLY A 53 21.47 -6.22 -11.76
C GLY A 53 20.16 -5.46 -11.80
N THR A 54 19.08 -6.01 -12.39
CA THR A 54 17.75 -5.40 -12.28
C THR A 54 17.24 -5.46 -10.84
N ILE A 55 16.32 -4.56 -10.51
CA ILE A 55 15.64 -4.54 -9.21
C ILE A 55 14.18 -4.92 -9.43
N LEU A 56 13.69 -5.88 -8.67
CA LEU A 56 12.29 -6.30 -8.64
C LEU A 56 11.64 -5.70 -7.41
N ILE A 57 10.45 -5.13 -7.56
CA ILE A 57 9.79 -4.40 -6.49
C ILE A 57 8.32 -4.78 -6.47
N ALA A 58 7.83 -5.22 -5.32
CA ALA A 58 6.40 -5.41 -5.08
C ALA A 58 5.86 -4.21 -4.30
N GLY A 59 4.80 -3.58 -4.81
CA GLY A 59 4.17 -2.42 -4.16
C GLY A 59 3.12 -1.77 -5.05
N PRO A 60 2.14 -1.06 -4.48
CA PRO A 60 1.15 -0.35 -5.28
C PRO A 60 1.74 0.85 -6.04
N ASN A 61 1.03 1.24 -7.10
CA ASN A 61 1.13 2.58 -7.67
C ASN A 61 -0.26 3.24 -7.69
N ASN A 62 -0.40 4.48 -8.18
CA ASN A 62 -1.72 5.14 -8.18
C ASN A 62 -2.78 4.43 -9.04
N SER A 63 -2.34 3.58 -9.97
CA SER A 63 -3.21 2.89 -10.92
C SER A 63 -3.51 1.44 -10.51
N SER A 64 -2.87 0.94 -9.44
CA SER A 64 -2.99 -0.46 -9.01
C SER A 64 -2.81 -0.66 -7.50
N PHE A 65 -3.60 -1.58 -6.94
CA PHE A 65 -3.63 -1.90 -5.51
C PHE A 65 -2.42 -2.70 -5.00
N GLY A 66 -1.47 -3.09 -5.87
CA GLY A 66 -0.23 -3.72 -5.44
C GLY A 66 0.46 -4.51 -6.53
N ASP A 67 1.09 -3.85 -7.50
CA ASP A 67 1.77 -4.46 -8.65
C ASP A 67 3.21 -4.92 -8.37
N VAL A 68 3.79 -5.62 -9.36
CA VAL A 68 5.22 -5.93 -9.39
C VAL A 68 5.91 -5.20 -10.53
N PHE A 69 7.01 -4.52 -10.20
CA PHE A 69 7.81 -3.73 -11.14
C PHE A 69 9.22 -4.27 -11.27
N ARG A 70 9.81 -4.09 -12.46
CA ARG A 70 11.23 -4.31 -12.75
C ARG A 70 11.89 -2.99 -13.12
N TYR A 71 12.96 -2.64 -12.43
CA TYR A 71 13.83 -1.50 -12.76
C TYR A 71 15.11 -1.98 -13.45
N ASN A 72 15.37 -1.45 -14.65
CA ASN A 72 16.52 -1.86 -15.48
C ASN A 72 17.74 -0.92 -15.38
N GLY A 73 17.75 0.02 -14.42
CA GLY A 73 18.77 1.07 -14.32
C GLY A 73 18.35 2.40 -14.94
N LYS A 74 17.30 2.41 -15.78
CA LYS A 74 16.79 3.63 -16.45
C LYS A 74 15.29 3.86 -16.23
N SER A 75 14.48 2.80 -16.25
CA SER A 75 13.02 2.92 -16.18
C SER A 75 12.39 1.71 -15.47
N PHE A 76 11.16 1.90 -14.99
CA PHE A 76 10.33 0.82 -14.47
C PHE A 76 9.49 0.18 -15.58
N THR A 77 9.29 -1.13 -15.45
CA THR A 77 8.37 -1.93 -16.25
C THR A 77 7.44 -2.66 -15.29
N ASN A 78 6.14 -2.47 -15.41
CA ASN A 78 5.12 -3.22 -14.68
C ASN A 78 5.00 -4.62 -15.27
N LEU A 79 5.16 -5.66 -14.45
CA LEU A 79 5.13 -7.07 -14.83
C LEU A 79 3.75 -7.73 -14.64
N THR A 80 2.83 -7.06 -13.95
CA THR A 80 1.54 -7.62 -13.53
C THR A 80 0.34 -6.86 -14.10
N SER A 81 0.58 -5.85 -14.94
CA SER A 81 -0.43 -4.94 -15.51
C SER A 81 -1.64 -5.62 -16.18
N GLN A 82 -1.46 -6.86 -16.66
CA GLN A 82 -2.48 -7.63 -17.39
C GLN A 82 -3.09 -8.78 -16.56
N ILE A 83 -2.65 -8.98 -15.30
CA ILE A 83 -3.10 -10.08 -14.44
C ILE A 83 -4.38 -9.71 -13.67
N GLY A 84 -4.70 -8.42 -13.59
CA GLY A 84 -5.81 -7.89 -12.79
C GLY A 84 -5.33 -7.30 -11.46
N SER A 85 -6.25 -6.63 -10.76
CA SER A 85 -5.94 -5.89 -9.54
C SER A 85 -5.83 -6.83 -8.34
N HIS A 86 -4.59 -7.19 -7.97
CA HIS A 86 -4.27 -8.01 -6.82
C HIS A 86 -3.26 -7.32 -5.92
N ARG A 87 -3.18 -7.74 -4.66
CA ARG A 87 -2.18 -7.22 -3.72
C ARG A 87 -0.95 -8.12 -3.71
N PHE A 88 -0.03 -7.88 -4.64
CA PHE A 88 1.25 -8.57 -4.68
C PHE A 88 2.12 -8.15 -3.49
N TRP A 89 2.69 -9.15 -2.81
CA TRP A 89 3.45 -8.97 -1.57
C TRP A 89 4.94 -9.22 -1.76
N ASP A 90 5.30 -10.29 -2.46
CA ASP A 90 6.68 -10.66 -2.73
C ASP A 90 6.88 -11.01 -4.20
N VAL A 91 8.13 -10.89 -4.63
CA VAL A 91 8.59 -11.22 -5.98
C VAL A 91 9.93 -11.91 -5.90
N MET A 92 10.13 -12.96 -6.68
CA MET A 92 11.41 -13.63 -6.79
C MET A 92 11.68 -14.06 -8.22
N GLU A 93 12.91 -13.87 -8.69
CA GLU A 93 13.38 -14.48 -9.92
C GLU A 93 14.21 -15.71 -9.60
N ASP A 94 13.82 -16.86 -10.16
CA ASP A 94 14.49 -18.14 -9.92
C ASP A 94 15.81 -18.30 -10.72
N ARG A 95 16.56 -19.35 -10.40
CA ARG A 95 17.82 -19.72 -11.07
C ARG A 95 17.65 -20.13 -12.52
N ARG A 96 16.44 -20.25 -13.05
CA ARG A 96 16.14 -20.46 -14.47
C ARG A 96 15.71 -19.18 -15.19
N GLY A 97 15.36 -18.12 -14.46
CA GLY A 97 15.01 -16.80 -14.98
C GLY A 97 13.51 -16.60 -15.08
N ASN A 98 12.74 -17.45 -14.42
CA ASN A 98 11.31 -17.27 -14.28
C ASN A 98 11.04 -16.42 -13.04
N ILE A 99 9.93 -15.69 -13.09
CA ILE A 99 9.54 -14.77 -12.04
C ILE A 99 8.31 -15.33 -11.34
N TRP A 100 8.37 -15.35 -10.02
CA TRP A 100 7.30 -15.75 -9.13
C TRP A 100 6.75 -14.51 -8.44
N PHE A 101 5.43 -14.33 -8.51
CA PHE A 101 4.71 -13.26 -7.83
C PHE A 101 3.80 -13.90 -6.77
N THR A 102 3.88 -13.45 -5.53
CA THR A 102 2.97 -13.89 -4.47
C THR A 102 1.98 -12.78 -4.15
N SER A 103 0.74 -13.16 -3.84
CA SER A 103 -0.31 -12.21 -3.50
C SER A 103 -0.99 -12.56 -2.19
N THR A 104 -1.51 -11.54 -1.51
CA THR A 104 -2.26 -11.73 -0.26
C THR A 104 -3.72 -12.15 -0.45
N ASP A 105 -4.19 -12.23 -1.70
CA ASP A 105 -5.60 -12.43 -2.02
C ASP A 105 -5.88 -13.42 -3.16
N SER A 106 -4.90 -13.78 -3.99
CA SER A 106 -5.15 -14.58 -5.20
C SER A 106 -4.16 -15.73 -5.41
N GLY A 107 -3.24 -16.02 -4.50
CA GLY A 107 -2.29 -17.13 -4.65
C GLY A 107 -0.98 -16.71 -5.29
N VAL A 108 -0.42 -17.57 -6.14
CA VAL A 108 0.90 -17.43 -6.75
C VAL A 108 0.78 -17.36 -8.27
N TYR A 109 1.55 -16.48 -8.87
CA TYR A 109 1.68 -16.40 -10.32
C TYR A 109 3.12 -16.71 -10.73
N TYR A 110 3.27 -17.46 -11.80
CA TYR A 110 4.54 -17.86 -12.39
C TYR A 110 4.64 -17.33 -13.81
N TYR A 111 5.70 -16.57 -14.07
CA TYR A 111 5.96 -15.96 -15.37
C TYR A 111 7.31 -16.41 -15.92
N ASN A 112 7.29 -17.04 -17.09
CA ASN A 112 8.50 -17.55 -17.76
C ASN A 112 9.01 -16.63 -18.88
N GLY A 113 8.54 -15.37 -18.93
CA GLY A 113 8.84 -14.44 -20.01
C GLY A 113 7.90 -14.52 -21.23
N LYS A 114 7.07 -15.56 -21.32
CA LYS A 114 6.12 -15.77 -22.44
C LYS A 114 4.68 -15.94 -22.00
N SER A 115 4.46 -16.71 -20.94
CA SER A 115 3.15 -17.08 -20.44
C SER A 115 3.10 -16.95 -18.92
N ILE A 116 1.91 -16.70 -18.40
CA ILE A 116 1.63 -16.68 -16.97
C ILE A 116 0.86 -17.94 -16.60
N GLN A 117 1.26 -18.57 -15.50
CA GLN A 117 0.49 -19.61 -14.82
C GLN A 117 0.04 -19.10 -13.46
N HIS A 118 -1.14 -19.53 -13.05
CA HIS A 118 -1.75 -19.15 -11.79
C HIS A 118 -1.95 -20.38 -10.92
N PHE A 119 -1.43 -20.35 -9.70
CA PHE A 119 -1.52 -21.43 -8.73
C PHE A 119 -2.31 -20.96 -7.52
N THR A 120 -3.40 -21.67 -7.25
CA THR A 120 -4.27 -21.50 -6.10
C THR A 120 -4.41 -22.84 -5.35
N THR A 121 -5.31 -22.90 -4.37
CA THR A 121 -5.68 -24.14 -3.70
C THR A 121 -6.20 -25.21 -4.66
N THR A 122 -6.78 -24.86 -5.81
CA THR A 122 -7.21 -25.84 -6.82
C THR A 122 -6.03 -26.55 -7.49
N GLU A 123 -4.87 -25.91 -7.54
CA GLU A 123 -3.62 -26.45 -8.10
C GLU A 123 -2.74 -27.14 -7.05
N GLY A 124 -3.15 -27.12 -5.78
CA GLY A 124 -2.48 -27.80 -4.67
C GLY A 124 -1.74 -26.87 -3.69
N LEU A 125 -1.83 -25.55 -3.85
CA LEU A 125 -1.33 -24.60 -2.87
C LEU A 125 -2.07 -24.77 -1.52
N ALA A 126 -1.41 -24.56 -0.38
CA ALA A 126 -2.03 -24.74 0.92
C ALA A 126 -3.10 -23.67 1.21
N ASN A 127 -2.85 -22.43 0.79
CA ASN A 127 -3.76 -21.29 0.97
C ASN A 127 -3.44 -20.20 -0.07
N ASN A 128 -4.47 -19.47 -0.54
CA ASN A 128 -4.33 -18.41 -1.56
C ASN A 128 -3.75 -17.09 -1.02
N ARG A 129 -3.62 -16.94 0.29
CA ARG A 129 -2.87 -15.83 0.90
C ARG A 129 -1.41 -16.24 1.00
N VAL A 130 -0.55 -15.68 0.16
CA VAL A 130 0.88 -16.01 0.09
C VAL A 130 1.72 -14.77 0.33
N MET A 131 2.60 -14.83 1.32
CA MET A 131 3.39 -13.68 1.79
C MET A 131 4.89 -13.82 1.55
N SER A 132 5.38 -15.00 1.21
CA SER A 132 6.81 -15.19 0.92
C SER A 132 7.03 -16.25 -0.12
N VAL A 133 8.08 -16.07 -0.92
CA VAL A 133 8.60 -17.05 -1.87
C VAL A 133 10.12 -17.17 -1.73
N TYR A 134 10.61 -18.40 -1.76
CA TYR A 134 12.03 -18.71 -1.64
C TYR A 134 12.42 -19.90 -2.51
N GLU A 135 13.52 -19.82 -3.24
CA GLU A 135 14.13 -20.95 -3.95
C GLU A 135 15.29 -21.51 -3.12
N ASP A 136 15.21 -22.78 -2.76
CA ASP A 136 16.28 -23.47 -2.04
C ASP A 136 17.45 -23.86 -2.95
N LYS A 137 18.53 -24.36 -2.35
CA LYS A 137 19.73 -24.80 -3.07
C LYS A 137 19.47 -25.95 -4.03
N ALA A 138 18.44 -26.76 -3.81
CA ALA A 138 18.02 -27.83 -4.70
C ALA A 138 17.13 -27.35 -5.86
N GLY A 139 16.78 -26.05 -5.91
CA GLY A 139 15.90 -25.47 -6.93
C GLY A 139 14.42 -25.73 -6.67
N ILE A 140 14.06 -26.08 -5.43
CA ILE A 140 12.67 -26.23 -4.99
C ILE A 140 12.16 -24.86 -4.56
N ILE A 141 10.92 -24.55 -4.94
CA ILE A 141 10.28 -23.30 -4.59
C ILE A 141 9.41 -23.52 -3.36
N TRP A 142 9.61 -22.69 -2.35
CA TRP A 142 8.90 -22.70 -1.08
C TRP A 142 8.04 -21.45 -0.98
N PHE A 143 6.78 -21.63 -0.63
CA PHE A 143 5.81 -20.57 -0.45
C PHE A 143 5.33 -20.54 0.98
N GLY A 144 5.43 -19.36 1.60
CA GLY A 144 4.81 -19.07 2.88
C GLY A 144 3.36 -18.64 2.69
N THR A 145 2.44 -19.48 3.13
CA THR A 145 0.99 -19.31 2.93
C THR A 145 0.29 -19.00 4.25
N GLY A 146 -0.97 -18.56 4.19
CA GLY A 146 -1.80 -18.30 5.36
C GLY A 146 -2.08 -19.54 6.23
N ASP A 147 -1.89 -20.76 5.71
CA ASP A 147 -2.09 -22.03 6.44
C ASP A 147 -0.83 -22.91 6.51
N GLY A 148 0.36 -22.30 6.44
CA GLY A 148 1.63 -23.00 6.54
C GLY A 148 2.47 -22.90 5.28
N ILE A 149 3.23 -23.94 4.97
CA ILE A 149 4.25 -23.90 3.91
C ILE A 149 3.85 -24.82 2.75
N SER A 150 3.92 -24.30 1.53
CA SER A 150 3.79 -25.10 0.30
C SER A 150 5.15 -25.24 -0.38
N ARG A 151 5.56 -26.48 -0.66
CA ARG A 151 6.78 -26.82 -1.39
C ARG A 151 6.43 -27.27 -2.80
N TYR A 152 7.02 -26.64 -3.81
CA TYR A 152 6.81 -26.95 -5.21
C TYR A 152 8.11 -27.40 -5.89
N ASP A 153 8.10 -28.61 -6.45
CA ASP A 153 9.26 -29.22 -7.10
C ASP A 153 9.30 -29.01 -8.63
N GLY A 154 8.44 -28.15 -9.15
CA GLY A 154 8.26 -27.96 -10.59
C GLY A 154 7.19 -28.87 -11.21
N LYS A 155 6.63 -29.82 -10.44
CA LYS A 155 5.58 -30.73 -10.89
C LYS A 155 4.37 -30.77 -9.97
N SER A 156 4.59 -30.77 -8.65
CA SER A 156 3.53 -30.94 -7.66
C SER A 156 3.82 -30.16 -6.38
N PHE A 157 2.75 -29.82 -5.66
CA PHE A 157 2.84 -29.24 -4.33
C PHE A 157 2.89 -30.32 -3.24
N ARG A 158 3.70 -30.07 -2.22
CA ARG A 158 3.67 -30.74 -0.93
C ARG A 158 3.47 -29.71 0.17
N ASN A 159 2.41 -29.86 0.95
CA ASN A 159 2.02 -28.89 1.97
C ASN A 159 2.41 -29.37 3.38
N PHE A 160 2.91 -28.43 4.18
CA PHE A 160 3.26 -28.60 5.58
C PHE A 160 2.33 -27.73 6.41
N THR A 161 1.17 -28.28 6.75
CA THR A 161 0.07 -27.62 7.49
C THR A 161 -0.14 -28.31 8.85
N SER A 162 -0.90 -27.70 9.76
CA SER A 162 -1.25 -28.34 11.04
C SER A 162 -2.18 -29.56 10.83
N PRO A 163 -1.97 -30.71 11.51
CA PRO A 163 -0.96 -30.99 12.54
C PRO A 163 0.37 -31.57 11.97
N ASN A 164 0.49 -31.71 10.65
CA ASN A 164 1.66 -32.30 9.97
C ASN A 164 2.93 -31.45 10.05
N ALA A 165 2.81 -30.22 10.54
CA ALA A 165 3.90 -29.38 11.01
C ALA A 165 3.51 -28.75 12.36
N PRO A 166 4.44 -28.61 13.32
CA PRO A 166 4.23 -27.89 14.57
C PRO A 166 4.17 -26.39 14.33
N LEU A 167 3.21 -25.92 13.54
CA LEU A 167 2.80 -24.53 13.57
C LEU A 167 1.93 -24.43 14.82
N PHE A 168 2.45 -23.90 15.94
CA PHE A 168 1.74 -23.90 17.23
C PHE A 168 0.45 -23.10 17.14
N TYR A 169 -0.61 -23.81 16.82
CA TYR A 169 -1.99 -23.43 16.92
C TYR A 169 -2.34 -23.29 18.40
N LYS A 170 -2.43 -22.06 18.91
CA LYS A 170 -3.33 -21.78 20.04
C LYS A 170 -4.68 -21.42 19.46
N LYS A 171 -5.69 -22.24 19.76
CA LYS A 171 -7.10 -21.96 19.47
C LYS A 171 -7.41 -20.52 19.91
N GLY A 172 -7.79 -19.65 18.96
CA GLY A 172 -8.08 -18.23 19.20
C GLY A 172 -7.03 -17.21 18.70
N HIS A 173 -5.87 -17.64 18.19
CA HIS A 173 -4.91 -16.74 17.53
C HIS A 173 -5.10 -16.80 16.00
N LEU A 174 -5.48 -15.68 15.38
CA LEU A 174 -5.93 -15.58 13.99
C LEU A 174 -4.81 -15.45 12.93
N ASN A 175 -3.58 -15.93 13.16
CA ASN A 175 -2.50 -15.64 12.19
C ASN A 175 -1.37 -16.68 12.12
N ASN A 176 -1.43 -17.55 11.10
CA ASN A 176 -0.33 -18.45 10.71
C ASN A 176 0.45 -17.91 9.49
N ASP A 177 0.31 -16.61 9.19
CA ASP A 177 1.00 -15.97 8.07
C ASP A 177 2.52 -16.21 8.19
N ILE A 178 3.08 -16.90 7.18
CA ILE A 178 4.51 -17.11 7.04
C ILE A 178 5.14 -15.87 6.39
N ASN A 179 5.81 -15.06 7.21
CA ASN A 179 6.39 -13.78 6.78
C ASN A 179 7.66 -13.97 5.94
N ILE A 180 8.52 -14.94 6.29
CA ILE A 180 9.83 -15.12 5.65
C ILE A 180 10.30 -16.57 5.71
N ILE A 181 10.98 -17.00 4.65
CA ILE A 181 11.68 -18.28 4.54
C ILE A 181 13.08 -18.00 4.01
N ILE A 182 14.11 -18.56 4.67
CA ILE A 182 15.48 -18.60 4.14
C ILE A 182 16.08 -19.99 4.34
N GLU A 183 17.10 -20.34 3.56
CA GLU A 183 17.95 -21.50 3.78
C GLU A 183 19.33 -21.05 4.26
N ASP A 184 19.83 -21.65 5.35
CA ASP A 184 21.20 -21.41 5.81
C ASP A 184 22.24 -22.18 4.99
N LYS A 185 23.53 -21.88 5.17
CA LYS A 185 24.65 -22.59 4.51
C LYS A 185 24.65 -24.10 4.76
N LYS A 186 24.08 -24.56 5.89
CA LYS A 186 24.00 -25.98 6.28
C LYS A 186 22.78 -26.70 5.68
N GLY A 187 21.91 -25.99 4.97
CA GLY A 187 20.73 -26.55 4.30
C GLY A 187 19.48 -26.63 5.17
N LYS A 188 19.46 -25.94 6.32
CA LYS A 188 18.24 -25.85 7.14
C LYS A 188 17.41 -24.68 6.68
N LEU A 189 16.09 -24.87 6.64
CA LEU A 189 15.17 -23.76 6.39
C LEU A 189 14.81 -23.08 7.70
N TRP A 190 14.89 -21.76 7.70
CA TRP A 190 14.49 -20.90 8.82
C TRP A 190 13.23 -20.15 8.40
N VAL A 191 12.20 -20.24 9.24
CA VAL A 191 10.86 -19.77 8.91
C VAL A 191 10.40 -18.80 10.00
N GLY A 192 10.11 -17.58 9.60
CA GLY A 192 9.50 -16.55 10.44
C GLY A 192 8.00 -16.47 10.17
N THR A 193 7.20 -16.43 11.23
CA THR A 193 5.73 -16.35 11.14
C THR A 193 5.21 -15.24 12.04
N ARG A 194 3.94 -14.87 11.90
CA ARG A 194 3.27 -14.00 12.89
C ARG A 194 3.11 -14.66 14.27
N GLY A 195 3.09 -15.98 14.31
CA GLY A 195 3.20 -16.79 15.53
C GLY A 195 4.66 -17.09 15.82
N ASP A 196 4.95 -18.36 16.09
CA ASP A 196 6.28 -18.85 16.42
C ASP A 196 7.23 -18.88 15.20
N ALA A 197 8.53 -18.82 15.45
CA ALA A 197 9.56 -19.09 14.42
C ALA A 197 10.10 -20.53 14.51
N PHE A 198 10.49 -21.08 13.35
CA PHE A 198 10.86 -22.49 13.23
C PHE A 198 12.15 -22.68 12.43
N VAL A 199 12.83 -23.79 12.72
CA VAL A 199 13.88 -24.36 11.86
C VAL A 199 13.48 -25.75 11.37
N TYR A 200 13.64 -25.99 10.08
CA TYR A 200 13.40 -27.28 9.44
C TYR A 200 14.71 -27.90 8.97
N ASP A 201 14.98 -29.12 9.43
CA ASP A 201 16.22 -29.86 9.12
C ASP A 201 16.09 -30.84 7.93
N GLY A 202 14.99 -30.74 7.16
CA GLY A 202 14.65 -31.71 6.11
C GLY A 202 13.81 -32.89 6.61
N LYS A 203 13.64 -33.05 7.93
CA LYS A 203 12.84 -34.12 8.54
C LYS A 203 11.76 -33.57 9.45
N LYS A 204 12.09 -32.63 10.33
CA LYS A 204 11.18 -32.06 11.32
C LYS A 204 11.35 -30.55 11.46
N PHE A 205 10.26 -29.88 11.83
CA PHE A 205 10.30 -28.50 12.27
C PHE A 205 10.54 -28.47 13.79
N THR A 206 11.38 -27.53 14.23
CA THR A 206 11.68 -27.28 15.64
C THR A 206 11.46 -25.80 15.93
N THR A 207 10.70 -25.48 16.98
CA THR A 207 10.47 -24.09 17.41
C THR A 207 11.75 -23.45 17.91
N LEU A 208 11.98 -22.21 17.49
CA LEU A 208 13.07 -21.39 18.00
C LEU A 208 12.64 -20.77 19.33
N THR A 209 13.40 -21.05 20.38
CA THR A 209 13.13 -20.53 21.72
C THR A 209 14.37 -19.88 22.34
N HIS A 210 14.14 -18.92 23.23
CA HIS A 210 15.15 -18.32 24.09
C HIS A 210 14.68 -18.40 25.54
N LYS A 211 15.44 -19.09 26.40
CA LYS A 211 15.08 -19.32 27.82
C LYS A 211 13.67 -19.93 28.01
N GLY A 212 13.26 -20.81 27.08
CA GLY A 212 11.95 -21.46 27.10
C GLY A 212 10.84 -20.69 26.40
N GLU A 213 11.03 -19.42 26.05
CA GLU A 213 10.04 -18.59 25.36
C GLU A 213 10.23 -18.64 23.84
N PRO A 214 9.18 -18.85 23.04
CA PRO A 214 9.28 -18.87 21.58
C PRO A 214 9.52 -17.48 21.01
N PHE A 215 10.27 -17.41 19.90
CA PHE A 215 10.33 -16.18 19.10
C PHE A 215 9.01 -15.98 18.37
N LEU A 216 8.33 -14.87 18.70
CA LEU A 216 7.04 -14.50 18.12
C LEU A 216 7.17 -13.39 17.09
N ASP A 217 6.24 -13.39 16.14
CA ASP A 217 6.04 -12.35 15.12
C ASP A 217 7.36 -11.99 14.41
N VAL A 218 7.99 -13.01 13.83
CA VAL A 218 9.30 -12.88 13.18
C VAL A 218 9.11 -12.48 11.72
N TRP A 219 9.58 -11.28 11.37
CA TRP A 219 9.44 -10.71 10.02
C TRP A 219 10.73 -10.80 9.20
N GLY A 220 11.88 -10.59 9.84
CA GLY A 220 13.19 -10.65 9.21
C GLY A 220 14.00 -11.81 9.73
N ILE A 221 14.61 -12.58 8.82
CA ILE A 221 15.64 -13.58 9.10
C ILE A 221 16.71 -13.46 8.01
N MET A 222 17.98 -13.51 8.39
CA MET A 222 19.11 -13.45 7.48
C MET A 222 20.31 -14.21 8.06
N GLU A 223 21.00 -15.02 7.25
CA GLU A 223 22.31 -15.55 7.62
C GLU A 223 23.42 -14.57 7.21
N ASP A 224 24.34 -14.24 8.12
CA ASP A 224 25.49 -13.40 7.81
C ASP A 224 26.67 -14.18 7.19
N SER A 225 27.68 -13.45 6.72
CA SER A 225 28.91 -13.98 6.15
C SER A 225 29.67 -14.92 7.09
N LYS A 226 29.54 -14.75 8.41
CA LYS A 226 30.16 -15.62 9.44
C LYS A 226 29.32 -16.86 9.77
N GLY A 227 28.11 -16.97 9.21
CA GLY A 227 27.19 -18.08 9.45
C GLY A 227 26.30 -17.89 10.69
N ASN A 228 26.24 -16.68 11.25
CA ASN A 228 25.27 -16.39 12.31
C ASN A 228 23.90 -16.14 11.69
N ILE A 229 22.85 -16.58 12.38
CA ILE A 229 21.48 -16.28 12.01
C ILE A 229 21.03 -15.02 12.74
N TRP A 230 20.66 -14.00 11.99
CA TRP A 230 19.99 -12.82 12.48
C TRP A 230 18.50 -13.01 12.30
N LEU A 231 17.73 -12.68 13.33
CA LEU A 231 16.28 -12.69 13.26
C LEU A 231 15.70 -11.53 14.04
N SER A 232 14.52 -11.07 13.65
CA SER A 232 13.82 -10.02 14.37
C SER A 232 12.39 -10.39 14.68
N GLY A 233 12.08 -10.42 15.99
CA GLY A 233 10.73 -10.47 16.52
C GLY A 233 10.14 -9.06 16.62
N PHE A 234 8.92 -8.88 16.15
CA PHE A 234 8.25 -7.59 16.13
C PHE A 234 7.85 -7.12 17.53
N ASN A 235 8.04 -5.83 17.80
CA ASN A 235 7.77 -5.23 19.11
C ASN A 235 6.35 -4.65 19.26
N GLY A 236 5.52 -4.68 18.21
CA GLY A 236 4.42 -3.73 18.08
C GLY A 236 3.04 -4.15 18.58
N PHE A 237 2.86 -5.30 19.23
CA PHE A 237 1.54 -5.64 19.79
C PHE A 237 1.53 -6.30 21.18
N LYS A 238 2.67 -6.85 21.64
CA LYS A 238 2.93 -7.23 23.04
C LYS A 238 4.42 -7.06 23.30
N VAL A 239 4.81 -6.49 24.43
CA VAL A 239 6.21 -6.48 24.88
C VAL A 239 6.60 -7.93 25.19
N SER A 240 7.02 -8.68 24.16
CA SER A 240 7.58 -10.01 24.31
C SER A 240 9.05 -9.90 24.71
N GLN A 241 9.52 -10.78 25.58
CA GLN A 241 10.95 -10.88 25.92
C GLN A 241 11.82 -11.18 24.69
N THR A 242 11.23 -11.74 23.64
CA THR A 242 11.90 -12.11 22.38
C THR A 242 11.80 -11.03 21.28
N GLY A 243 11.28 -9.84 21.60
CA GLY A 243 11.24 -8.72 20.66
C GLY A 243 12.62 -8.13 20.36
N GLY A 244 12.75 -7.43 19.23
CA GLY A 244 13.98 -6.74 18.81
C GLY A 244 14.79 -7.52 17.77
N LEU A 245 16.07 -7.16 17.61
CA LEU A 245 17.02 -7.78 16.69
C LEU A 245 17.94 -8.72 17.46
N TRP A 246 17.94 -9.99 17.08
CA TRP A 246 18.69 -11.07 17.71
C TRP A 246 19.69 -11.70 16.76
N ARG A 247 20.80 -12.17 17.31
CA ARG A 247 21.83 -12.96 16.61
C ARG A 247 22.00 -14.31 17.28
N TYR A 248 22.07 -15.36 16.47
CA TYR A 248 22.36 -16.73 16.88
C TYR A 248 23.65 -17.20 16.24
N ASP A 249 24.62 -17.59 17.06
CA ASP A 249 25.95 -18.05 16.62
C ASP A 249 26.05 -19.56 16.40
N GLY A 250 24.93 -20.28 16.47
CA GLY A 250 24.88 -21.75 16.47
C GLY A 250 24.81 -22.36 17.87
N SER A 251 24.97 -21.56 18.93
CA SER A 251 24.84 -21.98 20.32
C SER A 251 23.89 -21.09 21.12
N THR A 252 24.03 -19.77 21.00
CA THR A 252 23.41 -18.80 21.90
C THR A 252 22.73 -17.68 21.13
N PHE A 253 21.51 -17.33 21.56
CA PHE A 253 20.83 -16.13 21.11
C PHE A 253 21.27 -14.92 21.93
N THR A 254 21.81 -13.91 21.25
CA THR A 254 22.21 -12.62 21.82
C THR A 254 21.35 -11.51 21.23
N LYS A 255 20.70 -10.69 22.06
CA LYS A 255 19.98 -9.51 21.59
C LYS A 255 20.99 -8.43 21.18
N ALA A 256 21.01 -8.08 19.90
CA ALA A 256 21.88 -7.05 19.36
C ALA A 256 21.25 -5.66 19.44
N SER A 257 19.92 -5.57 19.39
CA SER A 257 19.19 -4.30 19.47
C SER A 257 17.78 -4.50 19.99
N GLU A 258 17.27 -3.52 20.71
CA GLU A 258 15.83 -3.45 21.01
C GLU A 258 15.01 -3.07 19.78
N ARG A 259 15.63 -2.54 18.71
CA ARG A 259 14.93 -2.19 17.46
C ARG A 259 14.50 -3.46 16.74
N GLY A 260 13.20 -3.59 16.48
CA GLY A 260 12.65 -4.64 15.62
C GLY A 260 12.83 -4.28 14.15
N ALA A 261 12.81 -5.29 13.28
CA ALA A 261 13.05 -5.15 11.85
C ALA A 261 12.07 -5.99 11.02
N TYR A 262 11.53 -5.39 9.97
CA TYR A 262 10.76 -6.06 8.92
C TYR A 262 11.66 -6.73 7.89
N ALA A 263 12.77 -6.09 7.52
CA ALA A 263 13.79 -6.69 6.67
C ALA A 263 15.18 -6.50 7.26
N ILE A 264 16.06 -7.47 6.99
CA ILE A 264 17.45 -7.51 7.44
C ILE A 264 18.31 -7.92 6.26
N ILE A 265 19.36 -7.15 5.97
CA ILE A 265 20.40 -7.54 5.00
C ILE A 265 21.79 -7.27 5.58
N GLN A 266 22.79 -7.98 5.07
CA GLN A 266 24.19 -7.66 5.28
C GLN A 266 24.73 -7.07 3.97
N ASP A 267 25.35 -5.90 4.04
CA ASP A 267 26.02 -5.32 2.88
C ASP A 267 27.40 -5.96 2.65
N LYS A 268 28.00 -5.72 1.48
CA LYS A 268 29.36 -6.21 1.15
C LYS A 268 30.45 -5.71 2.09
N LYS A 269 30.23 -4.61 2.82
CA LYS A 269 31.16 -4.06 3.81
C LYS A 269 30.99 -4.74 5.19
N GLY A 270 30.01 -5.64 5.32
CA GLY A 270 29.72 -6.39 6.53
C GLY A 270 28.76 -5.69 7.50
N ASN A 271 28.24 -4.51 7.15
CA ASN A 271 27.26 -3.82 7.98
C ASN A 271 25.92 -4.54 7.91
N ILE A 272 25.15 -4.47 9.00
CA ILE A 272 23.76 -4.93 9.00
C ILE A 272 22.85 -3.75 8.75
N TRP A 273 21.91 -3.92 7.83
CA TRP A 273 20.89 -2.94 7.52
C TRP A 273 19.54 -3.48 7.90
N THR A 274 18.72 -2.61 8.49
CA THR A 274 17.35 -2.97 8.87
C THR A 274 16.35 -1.88 8.47
N THR A 275 15.14 -2.33 8.18
CA THR A 275 13.94 -1.49 8.09
C THR A 275 13.04 -1.83 9.27
N GLY A 276 12.58 -0.85 10.04
CA GLY A 276 11.66 -1.15 11.14
C GLY A 276 11.63 -0.10 12.25
N SER A 277 10.97 -0.44 13.36
CA SER A 277 10.70 0.49 14.44
C SER A 277 11.96 0.96 15.15
N VAL A 278 12.11 2.28 15.24
CA VAL A 278 13.24 2.95 15.91
C VAL A 278 13.11 2.87 17.43
N ASN A 279 11.86 2.95 17.91
CA ASN A 279 11.51 2.90 19.32
C ASN A 279 10.46 1.81 19.56
N PRO A 280 10.73 0.78 20.39
CA PRO A 280 9.74 -0.23 20.77
C PRO A 280 8.48 0.36 21.42
N ALA A 281 8.61 1.48 22.16
CA ALA A 281 7.48 2.16 22.80
C ALA A 281 6.63 2.98 21.82
N ASN A 282 7.15 3.29 20.63
CA ASN A 282 6.42 3.99 19.58
C ASN A 282 6.68 3.32 18.21
N PRO A 283 5.99 2.21 17.91
CA PRO A 283 6.23 1.44 16.68
C PRO A 283 5.80 2.18 15.41
N GLY A 284 5.13 3.34 15.53
CA GLY A 284 4.72 4.16 14.39
C GLY A 284 5.88 4.86 13.69
N VAL A 285 6.99 5.09 14.40
CA VAL A 285 8.20 5.68 13.82
C VAL A 285 9.16 4.58 13.41
N GLN A 286 9.36 4.46 12.10
CA GLN A 286 10.23 3.46 11.50
C GLN A 286 11.35 4.13 10.72
N ALA A 287 12.44 3.40 10.50
CA ALA A 287 13.57 3.92 9.75
C ALA A 287 14.36 2.83 9.01
N LEU A 288 15.11 3.28 8.01
CA LEU A 288 16.28 2.58 7.51
C LEU A 288 17.46 2.82 8.46
N SER A 289 17.94 1.77 9.11
CA SER A 289 19.04 1.82 10.07
C SER A 289 20.23 1.00 9.58
N ARG A 290 21.45 1.50 9.79
CA ARG A 290 22.71 0.82 9.51
C ARG A 290 23.49 0.56 10.80
N TYR A 291 23.82 -0.70 11.06
CA TYR A 291 24.66 -1.15 12.17
C TYR A 291 26.09 -1.33 11.66
N ASP A 292 27.02 -0.58 12.23
CA ASP A 292 28.42 -0.57 11.81
C ASP A 292 29.08 -1.94 12.07
N ALA A 293 29.66 -2.53 11.00
CA ALA A 293 30.34 -3.82 11.05
C ALA A 293 31.41 -3.91 12.14
N LYS A 294 32.14 -2.80 12.40
CA LYS A 294 33.21 -2.72 13.40
C LYS A 294 32.68 -2.89 14.84
N PHE A 295 31.47 -2.40 15.10
CA PHE A 295 30.87 -2.39 16.44
C PHE A 295 29.68 -3.34 16.59
N LEU A 296 29.35 -4.09 15.53
CA LEU A 296 28.19 -4.98 15.44
C LEU A 296 28.12 -6.02 16.56
N TYR A 297 29.27 -6.46 17.07
CA TYR A 297 29.40 -7.48 18.11
C TYR A 297 29.64 -6.90 19.52
N SER A 298 29.67 -5.58 19.66
CA SER A 298 29.83 -4.92 20.96
C SER A 298 28.54 -4.98 21.78
N LYS A 299 28.62 -4.66 23.08
CA LYS A 299 27.45 -4.58 23.97
C LYS A 299 26.42 -3.53 23.52
N ARG A 300 26.86 -2.51 22.77
CA ARG A 300 26.03 -1.43 22.25
C ARG A 300 26.47 -1.12 20.81
N PRO A 301 25.94 -1.85 19.81
CA PRO A 301 26.29 -1.59 18.42
C PRO A 301 26.01 -0.15 18.02
N THR A 302 26.91 0.44 17.24
CA THR A 302 26.72 1.77 16.67
C THR A 302 25.68 1.69 15.55
N VAL A 303 24.58 2.42 15.71
CA VAL A 303 23.48 2.47 14.73
C VAL A 303 23.37 3.86 14.16
N THR A 304 23.41 3.98 12.83
CA THR A 304 23.13 5.22 12.11
C THR A 304 21.75 5.12 11.47
N GLU A 305 20.91 6.13 11.72
CA GLU A 305 19.62 6.26 11.06
C GLU A 305 19.79 7.04 9.75
N ILE A 306 19.44 6.42 8.63
CA ILE A 306 19.64 7.00 7.30
C ILE A 306 18.42 7.80 6.86
N LYS A 307 17.22 7.27 7.11
CA LYS A 307 15.94 7.94 6.83
C LYS A 307 14.85 7.38 7.72
N SER A 308 14.03 8.27 8.27
CA SER A 308 12.85 7.96 9.09
C SER A 308 11.56 8.19 8.31
N GLY A 309 10.48 7.55 8.77
CA GLY A 309 9.13 7.71 8.24
C GLY A 309 8.20 6.59 8.70
N LYS A 310 7.30 6.16 7.80
CA LYS A 310 6.27 5.15 8.08
C LYS A 310 6.41 3.95 7.13
N ALA A 311 6.10 2.76 7.65
CA ALA A 311 5.99 1.50 6.90
C ALA A 311 7.23 1.15 6.04
N PHE A 312 8.41 1.11 6.66
CA PHE A 312 9.63 0.63 6.01
C PHE A 312 9.61 -0.90 5.97
N LEU A 313 9.56 -1.47 4.77
CA LEU A 313 9.46 -2.92 4.56
C LEU A 313 10.66 -3.43 3.75
N GLY A 314 10.50 -3.60 2.43
CA GLY A 314 11.51 -4.18 1.54
C GLY A 314 12.87 -3.49 1.60
N LEU A 315 13.93 -4.29 1.53
CA LEU A 315 15.32 -3.85 1.65
C LEU A 315 16.25 -4.75 0.82
N LEU A 316 17.19 -4.13 0.10
CA LEU A 316 18.14 -4.83 -0.78
C LEU A 316 19.45 -4.05 -0.97
N GLU A 317 20.59 -4.75 -1.04
CA GLU A 317 21.82 -4.21 -1.62
C GLU A 317 21.93 -4.57 -3.11
N ALA A 318 21.97 -3.55 -3.97
CA ALA A 318 22.12 -3.71 -5.42
C ALA A 318 23.57 -4.10 -5.81
N LYS A 319 23.78 -4.43 -7.09
CA LYS A 319 25.10 -4.89 -7.57
C LYS A 319 26.17 -3.81 -7.44
N ASP A 320 25.80 -2.55 -7.60
CA ASP A 320 26.64 -1.37 -7.44
C ASP A 320 26.92 -1.00 -5.97
N GLY A 321 26.32 -1.70 -5.00
CA GLY A 321 26.46 -1.41 -3.56
C GLY A 321 25.48 -0.36 -3.04
N SER A 322 24.58 0.17 -3.88
CA SER A 322 23.50 1.03 -3.42
C SER A 322 22.45 0.24 -2.63
N ILE A 323 21.87 0.88 -1.61
CA ILE A 323 20.82 0.28 -0.78
C ILE A 323 19.46 0.73 -1.31
N TRP A 324 18.67 -0.23 -1.75
CA TRP A 324 17.30 -0.01 -2.17
C TRP A 324 16.34 -0.35 -1.05
N PHE A 325 15.36 0.51 -0.83
CA PHE A 325 14.38 0.31 0.22
C PHE A 325 13.04 0.94 -0.15
N GLY A 326 11.99 0.41 0.48
CA GLY A 326 10.62 0.89 0.33
C GLY A 326 10.07 1.48 1.61
N ASP A 327 9.25 2.52 1.50
CA ASP A 327 8.43 3.02 2.60
C ASP A 327 6.96 3.23 2.19
N ALA A 328 6.16 3.86 3.06
CA ALA A 328 4.75 4.17 2.80
C ALA A 328 4.51 5.01 1.53
N THR A 329 5.52 5.71 1.03
CA THR A 329 5.43 6.76 0.00
C THR A 329 6.19 6.45 -1.29
N GLY A 330 6.87 5.30 -1.37
CA GLY A 330 7.49 4.84 -2.61
C GLY A 330 8.78 4.07 -2.41
N VAL A 331 9.55 3.99 -3.51
CA VAL A 331 10.86 3.31 -3.57
C VAL A 331 12.00 4.32 -3.62
N TYR A 332 13.07 3.99 -2.90
CA TYR A 332 14.24 4.82 -2.72
C TYR A 332 15.51 4.04 -3.02
N ARG A 333 16.53 4.77 -3.47
CA ARG A 333 17.90 4.27 -3.54
C ARG A 333 18.84 5.19 -2.77
N TYR A 334 19.51 4.63 -1.78
CA TYR A 334 20.57 5.29 -1.04
C TYR A 334 21.94 4.88 -1.61
N ASN A 335 22.75 5.88 -1.95
CA ASN A 335 24.13 5.71 -2.35
C ASN A 335 25.03 6.66 -1.54
N GLU A 336 25.84 6.09 -0.65
CA GLU A 336 26.79 6.77 0.25
C GLU A 336 26.19 7.85 1.15
N ASN A 337 25.70 8.96 0.60
CA ASN A 337 25.05 10.06 1.31
C ASN A 337 23.83 10.64 0.56
N THR A 338 23.50 10.12 -0.62
CA THR A 338 22.41 10.62 -1.44
C THR A 338 21.25 9.62 -1.44
N ILE A 339 20.05 10.10 -1.12
CA ILE A 339 18.81 9.35 -1.30
C ILE A 339 18.15 9.84 -2.59
N THR A 340 18.06 8.95 -3.58
CA THR A 340 17.23 9.16 -4.76
C THR A 340 15.81 8.71 -4.45
N ASP A 341 14.87 9.65 -4.46
CA ASP A 341 13.43 9.34 -4.52
C ASP A 341 13.02 9.22 -5.99
N PHE A 342 12.49 8.06 -6.38
CA PHE A 342 12.12 7.80 -7.78
C PHE A 342 10.78 8.45 -8.18
N TYR A 343 10.01 8.92 -7.20
CA TYR A 343 8.67 9.47 -7.40
C TYR A 343 8.58 10.93 -6.98
N ASN A 344 8.98 11.27 -5.74
CA ASN A 344 9.01 12.63 -5.20
C ASN A 344 10.31 13.39 -5.51
N LYS A 345 10.66 13.49 -6.80
CA LYS A 345 11.76 14.37 -7.24
C LYS A 345 11.60 15.76 -6.62
N GLU A 346 12.69 16.27 -6.04
CA GLU A 346 12.72 17.54 -5.33
C GLU A 346 12.22 18.69 -6.21
N GLY A 347 11.26 19.44 -5.68
CA GLY A 347 10.66 20.60 -6.32
C GLY A 347 9.16 20.71 -6.06
N GLN A 348 8.71 21.93 -5.76
CA GLN A 348 7.30 22.27 -5.85
C GLN A 348 6.90 22.20 -7.33
N LYS A 349 6.03 21.25 -7.67
CA LYS A 349 5.51 21.08 -9.03
C LYS A 349 4.25 21.92 -9.17
N LYS A 350 4.21 22.74 -10.22
CA LYS A 350 3.03 23.50 -10.61
C LYS A 350 2.17 22.65 -11.53
N TYR A 351 0.87 22.65 -11.29
CA TYR A 351 -0.15 21.97 -12.09
C TYR A 351 -1.18 22.99 -12.53
N ILE A 352 -1.51 23.01 -13.81
CA ILE A 352 -2.51 23.91 -14.37
C ILE A 352 -3.87 23.21 -14.39
N ILE A 353 -4.91 23.90 -13.91
CA ILE A 353 -6.26 23.35 -13.86
C ILE A 353 -6.82 23.17 -15.27
N ASP A 354 -7.28 21.95 -15.57
CA ASP A 354 -8.03 21.62 -16.77
C ASP A 354 -9.48 22.07 -16.56
N THR A 355 -9.78 23.26 -17.06
CA THR A 355 -11.09 23.92 -16.89
C THR A 355 -12.23 23.16 -17.56
N LYS A 356 -11.96 22.29 -18.53
CA LYS A 356 -12.98 21.47 -19.21
C LYS A 356 -13.39 20.25 -18.39
N GLN A 357 -12.51 19.77 -17.51
CA GLN A 357 -12.74 18.59 -16.68
C GLN A 357 -13.03 18.94 -15.22
N SER A 358 -12.81 20.20 -14.85
CA SER A 358 -13.07 20.72 -13.52
C SER A 358 -14.44 21.38 -13.46
N VAL A 359 -15.15 21.20 -12.35
CA VAL A 359 -16.49 21.76 -12.14
C VAL A 359 -16.69 22.11 -10.67
N VAL A 360 -17.38 23.21 -10.42
CA VAL A 360 -17.93 23.53 -9.10
C VAL A 360 -19.45 23.42 -9.20
N MET A 361 -20.02 22.48 -8.46
CA MET A 361 -21.45 22.36 -8.29
C MET A 361 -21.84 23.05 -6.99
N TRP A 362 -22.85 23.90 -7.01
CA TRP A 362 -23.41 24.48 -5.79
C TRP A 362 -24.80 23.91 -5.53
N LYS A 363 -25.13 23.78 -4.25
CA LYS A 363 -26.48 23.45 -3.77
C LYS A 363 -26.85 24.43 -2.65
N GLY A 364 -27.90 25.20 -2.90
CA GLY A 364 -28.49 26.11 -1.91
C GLY A 364 -29.33 25.33 -0.90
N SER A 365 -29.38 25.84 0.33
CA SER A 365 -30.30 25.35 1.36
C SER A 365 -31.73 25.85 1.17
N MET A 366 -32.63 25.08 1.79
CA MET A 366 -34.08 25.24 1.89
C MET A 366 -34.47 26.62 2.41
N LEU A 367 -35.41 27.29 1.74
CA LEU A 367 -36.10 28.46 2.32
C LEU A 367 -37.59 28.16 2.52
N LEU A 368 -38.28 27.53 1.56
CA LEU A 368 -39.66 27.01 1.71
C LEU A 368 -39.88 25.91 0.67
N GLY A 369 -40.26 24.70 1.09
CA GLY A 369 -40.79 23.70 0.16
C GLY A 369 -42.19 24.07 -0.28
N THR A 370 -42.59 23.71 -1.51
CA THR A 370 -43.98 23.85 -1.95
C THR A 370 -44.80 22.73 -1.33
N TRP A 371 -45.99 23.06 -0.81
CA TRP A 371 -46.92 22.11 -0.22
C TRP A 371 -48.24 22.14 -0.99
N GLU A 372 -48.77 20.97 -1.35
CA GLU A 372 -50.16 20.80 -1.79
C GLU A 372 -50.91 20.03 -0.69
N GLY A 373 -51.81 20.72 0.01
CA GLY A 373 -52.46 20.16 1.21
C GLY A 373 -51.43 19.87 2.31
N SER A 374 -51.32 18.62 2.74
CA SER A 374 -50.33 18.14 3.72
C SER A 374 -49.10 17.46 3.11
N MET A 375 -48.98 17.46 1.78
CA MET A 375 -47.92 16.76 1.05
C MET A 375 -46.86 17.77 0.58
N LEU A 376 -45.59 17.50 0.89
CA LEU A 376 -44.45 18.26 0.40
C LEU A 376 -44.20 17.89 -1.06
N VAL A 377 -44.31 18.87 -1.97
CA VAL A 377 -44.27 18.65 -3.44
C VAL A 377 -42.89 18.98 -4.03
N SER A 378 -42.19 19.99 -3.49
CA SER A 378 -40.79 20.30 -3.82
C SER A 378 -40.08 20.76 -2.56
N ASP A 379 -38.81 20.39 -2.38
CA ASP A 379 -38.01 20.80 -1.22
C ASP A 379 -37.44 22.23 -1.36
N GLY A 380 -37.70 22.89 -2.50
CA GLY A 380 -37.26 24.26 -2.79
C GLY A 380 -35.74 24.38 -2.92
N SER A 381 -35.00 23.27 -3.02
CA SER A 381 -33.56 23.31 -3.20
C SER A 381 -33.21 23.73 -4.63
N SER A 382 -32.21 24.61 -4.74
CA SER A 382 -31.64 25.01 -6.02
C SER A 382 -30.24 24.43 -6.16
N SER A 383 -29.91 24.00 -7.37
CA SER A 383 -28.57 23.52 -7.68
C SER A 383 -28.10 24.07 -9.01
N GLY A 384 -26.79 24.06 -9.20
CA GLY A 384 -26.21 24.64 -10.39
C GLY A 384 -24.74 24.34 -10.56
N ASN A 385 -24.24 24.63 -11.76
CA ASN A 385 -22.82 24.49 -12.09
C ASN A 385 -22.21 25.88 -12.26
N VAL A 386 -20.94 26.01 -11.88
CA VAL A 386 -20.10 27.16 -12.17
C VAL A 386 -18.77 26.66 -12.74
N ASN A 387 -18.33 27.28 -13.82
CA ASN A 387 -17.07 26.94 -14.47
C ASN A 387 -15.89 27.58 -13.75
N ILE A 388 -14.77 26.87 -13.79
CA ILE A 388 -13.48 27.39 -13.35
C ILE A 388 -12.82 28.08 -14.55
N SER A 389 -12.44 29.35 -14.41
CA SER A 389 -11.83 30.14 -15.49
C SER A 389 -10.36 29.78 -15.70
N LYS A 390 -9.63 29.61 -14.59
CA LYS A 390 -8.21 29.23 -14.56
C LYS A 390 -7.80 28.87 -13.14
N GLY A 391 -6.61 28.30 -13.01
CA GLY A 391 -5.96 28.18 -11.73
C GLY A 391 -4.78 27.22 -11.79
N GLU A 392 -4.12 27.11 -10.65
CA GLU A 392 -2.96 26.25 -10.48
C GLU A 392 -2.95 25.60 -9.11
N LEU A 393 -2.37 24.41 -9.06
CA LEU A 393 -2.08 23.70 -7.82
C LEU A 393 -0.58 23.56 -7.67
N LEU A 394 -0.08 23.80 -6.46
CA LEU A 394 1.31 23.62 -6.09
C LEU A 394 1.41 22.35 -5.26
N ILE A 395 2.18 21.39 -5.77
CA ILE A 395 2.30 20.06 -5.19
C ILE A 395 3.77 19.80 -4.86
N GLU A 396 4.06 19.51 -3.59
CA GLU A 396 5.38 19.10 -3.14
C GLU A 396 5.30 17.71 -2.50
N LYS A 397 6.14 16.78 -2.93
CA LYS A 397 6.22 15.42 -2.37
C LYS A 397 4.84 14.73 -2.24
N SER A 398 4.02 14.80 -3.29
CA SER A 398 2.63 14.28 -3.32
C SER A 398 1.60 15.02 -2.45
N HIS A 399 1.99 16.11 -1.80
CA HIS A 399 1.09 16.90 -0.96
C HIS A 399 0.74 18.21 -1.68
N LEU A 400 -0.55 18.55 -1.68
CA LEU A 400 -0.97 19.90 -2.02
C LEU A 400 -0.40 20.85 -0.97
N VAL A 401 0.44 21.79 -1.40
CA VAL A 401 1.08 22.79 -0.52
C VAL A 401 0.59 24.19 -0.79
N GLY A 402 -0.11 24.41 -1.90
CA GLY A 402 -0.68 25.70 -2.28
C GLY A 402 -1.42 25.61 -3.61
N GLY A 403 -1.84 26.77 -4.10
CA GLY A 403 -2.57 26.88 -5.35
C GLY A 403 -3.63 27.97 -5.28
N ALA A 404 -4.16 28.33 -6.43
CA ALA A 404 -5.25 29.28 -6.57
C ALA A 404 -6.20 28.83 -7.66
N VAL A 405 -7.49 28.99 -7.43
CA VAL A 405 -8.56 28.70 -8.39
C VAL A 405 -9.36 29.97 -8.58
N GLU A 406 -9.66 30.30 -9.82
CA GLU A 406 -10.56 31.37 -10.18
C GLU A 406 -11.82 30.77 -10.80
N VAL A 407 -12.97 31.16 -10.28
CA VAL A 407 -14.30 30.71 -10.69
C VAL A 407 -14.99 31.84 -11.42
N ASP A 408 -15.47 31.58 -12.63
CA ASP A 408 -16.22 32.56 -13.43
C ASP A 408 -17.70 32.47 -13.06
N MET A 409 -18.14 33.39 -12.22
CA MET A 409 -19.52 33.42 -11.75
C MET A 409 -20.51 33.75 -12.86
N ASN A 410 -20.09 34.36 -13.99
CA ASN A 410 -21.00 34.59 -15.13
C ASN A 410 -21.50 33.28 -15.75
N THR A 411 -20.80 32.18 -15.51
CA THR A 411 -21.16 30.85 -16.02
C THR A 411 -22.11 30.09 -15.09
N ILE A 412 -22.65 30.74 -14.04
CA ILE A 412 -23.60 30.08 -13.16
C ILE A 412 -24.81 29.63 -13.96
N GLU A 413 -25.08 28.33 -13.93
CA GLU A 413 -26.34 27.76 -14.40
C GLU A 413 -27.21 27.49 -13.19
N GLN A 414 -28.40 28.08 -13.12
CA GLN A 414 -29.39 27.79 -12.09
C GLN A 414 -30.39 26.76 -12.61
N LYS A 415 -30.49 25.63 -11.91
CA LYS A 415 -31.56 24.64 -12.10
C LYS A 415 -32.48 24.68 -10.88
N PHE A 416 -33.76 24.88 -11.14
CA PHE A 416 -34.81 24.78 -10.14
C PHE A 416 -35.43 23.39 -10.26
N ASP A 417 -35.47 22.65 -9.15
CA ASP A 417 -36.23 21.41 -9.07
C ASP A 417 -37.72 21.78 -8.90
N ASP A 418 -38.50 21.57 -9.97
CA ASP A 418 -39.98 21.68 -10.07
C ASP A 418 -40.63 22.86 -9.32
N GLN A 419 -40.57 24.07 -9.92
CA GLN A 419 -41.35 25.22 -9.45
C GLN A 419 -42.49 25.63 -10.40
N PRO A 420 -43.71 25.88 -9.90
CA PRO A 420 -44.76 26.60 -10.64
C PRO A 420 -44.34 28.05 -10.92
N LEU A 421 -44.70 28.56 -12.11
CA LEU A 421 -44.26 29.84 -12.69
C LEU A 421 -44.47 31.13 -11.84
N HIS A 422 -45.17 31.07 -10.70
CA HIS A 422 -45.65 32.24 -9.99
C HIS A 422 -44.79 32.74 -8.82
N ASN A 423 -43.75 32.00 -8.41
CA ASN A 423 -42.84 32.42 -7.34
C ASN A 423 -41.38 32.43 -7.82
N LYS A 424 -40.98 33.44 -8.60
CA LYS A 424 -39.55 33.68 -8.84
C LYS A 424 -38.93 34.25 -7.55
N LEU A 425 -38.15 33.43 -6.86
CA LEU A 425 -37.25 33.90 -5.80
C LEU A 425 -36.20 34.85 -6.40
N PRO A 426 -35.71 35.86 -5.64
CA PRO A 426 -34.61 36.70 -6.09
C PRO A 426 -33.39 35.87 -6.51
N GLU A 427 -32.66 36.31 -7.54
CA GLU A 427 -31.46 35.63 -7.99
C GLU A 427 -30.44 35.57 -6.84
N PHE A 428 -30.27 34.36 -6.29
CA PHE A 428 -29.36 33.99 -5.22
C PHE A 428 -27.89 34.43 -5.47
N PHE A 429 -27.53 34.56 -6.75
CA PHE A 429 -26.37 35.28 -7.24
C PHE A 429 -26.82 36.13 -8.42
N ASP A 430 -26.93 37.45 -8.28
CA ASP A 430 -27.01 38.35 -9.44
C ASP A 430 -25.62 38.38 -10.11
N THR A 431 -25.32 37.36 -10.90
CA THR A 431 -24.02 37.20 -11.54
C THR A 431 -23.74 38.23 -12.61
N LYS A 432 -24.77 38.95 -13.06
CA LYS A 432 -24.62 40.11 -13.95
C LYS A 432 -23.95 41.30 -13.25
N LYS A 433 -23.92 41.32 -11.91
CA LYS A 433 -23.22 42.37 -11.14
C LYS A 433 -21.78 42.02 -10.80
N PHE A 434 -21.37 40.75 -10.75
CA PHE A 434 -20.03 40.37 -10.26
C PHE A 434 -19.47 39.10 -10.93
N PRO A 435 -18.48 39.24 -11.84
CA PRO A 435 -18.11 38.17 -12.75
C PRO A 435 -17.17 37.09 -12.18
N VAL A 436 -16.43 37.33 -11.07
CA VAL A 436 -15.29 36.46 -10.68
C VAL A 436 -15.19 36.24 -9.17
N SER A 437 -14.97 35.00 -8.74
CA SER A 437 -14.59 34.64 -7.35
C SER A 437 -13.24 33.90 -7.34
N THR A 438 -12.40 34.15 -6.33
CA THR A 438 -11.09 33.50 -6.21
C THR A 438 -10.97 32.70 -4.92
N PHE A 439 -10.40 31.50 -5.02
CA PHE A 439 -10.03 30.67 -3.87
C PHE A 439 -8.52 30.46 -3.85
N ALA A 440 -7.84 30.97 -2.82
CA ALA A 440 -6.40 30.80 -2.63
C ALA A 440 -6.12 29.84 -1.47
N ILE A 441 -5.36 28.79 -1.72
CA ILE A 441 -4.97 27.81 -0.70
C ILE A 441 -3.84 28.41 0.14
N THR A 442 -4.07 28.55 1.45
CA THR A 442 -3.10 29.11 2.39
C THR A 442 -2.47 28.05 3.27
N LYS A 443 -3.16 26.93 3.52
CA LYS A 443 -2.65 25.81 4.31
C LYS A 443 -3.36 24.51 3.93
N VAL A 444 -2.64 23.40 3.96
CA VAL A 444 -3.22 22.06 3.80
C VAL A 444 -2.75 21.18 4.95
N GLU A 445 -3.69 20.57 5.65
CA GLU A 445 -3.43 19.57 6.67
C GLU A 445 -3.69 18.19 6.08
N THR A 446 -2.66 17.34 6.02
CA THR A 446 -2.78 15.98 5.46
C THR A 446 -3.38 15.04 6.49
N GLY A 447 -4.46 14.34 6.12
CA GLY A 447 -5.06 13.27 6.89
C GLY A 447 -4.50 11.90 6.52
N ASN A 448 -5.21 10.83 6.89
CA ASN A 448 -4.84 9.47 6.50
C ASN A 448 -5.22 9.22 5.02
N GLY A 449 -4.23 8.83 4.22
CA GLY A 449 -4.42 8.47 2.81
C GLY A 449 -4.67 9.70 1.93
N GLU A 450 -5.71 9.63 1.09
CA GLU A 450 -6.10 10.69 0.14
C GLU A 450 -6.83 11.87 0.80
N ASN A 451 -7.23 11.74 2.07
CA ASN A 451 -8.00 12.75 2.76
C ASN A 451 -7.11 13.92 3.20
N ILE A 452 -7.50 15.13 2.84
CA ILE A 452 -6.84 16.38 3.22
C ILE A 452 -7.87 17.35 3.79
N LYS A 453 -7.41 18.28 4.62
CA LYS A 453 -8.19 19.42 5.06
C LYS A 453 -7.55 20.68 4.49
N VAL A 454 -8.27 21.35 3.61
CA VAL A 454 -7.81 22.52 2.88
C VAL A 454 -8.29 23.76 3.62
N ALA A 455 -7.37 24.64 3.97
CA ALA A 455 -7.66 25.97 4.46
C ALA A 455 -7.19 27.00 3.42
N GLY A 456 -8.00 28.02 3.22
CA GLY A 456 -7.76 29.02 2.20
C GLY A 456 -8.55 30.29 2.43
N ASN A 457 -8.29 31.26 1.57
CA ASN A 457 -9.04 32.49 1.52
C ASN A 457 -9.99 32.42 0.32
N LEU A 458 -11.28 32.49 0.60
CA LEU A 458 -12.30 32.65 -0.43
C LEU A 458 -12.62 34.14 -0.54
N THR A 459 -12.61 34.66 -1.76
CA THR A 459 -13.02 36.02 -2.07
C THR A 459 -14.28 35.96 -2.93
N ILE A 460 -15.37 36.53 -2.40
CA ILE A 460 -16.64 36.74 -3.09
C ILE A 460 -16.94 38.22 -2.96
N GLU A 461 -17.29 38.91 -4.06
CA GLU A 461 -17.67 40.33 -4.03
C GLU A 461 -16.59 41.24 -3.40
N GLY A 462 -15.30 40.93 -3.62
CA GLY A 462 -14.18 41.67 -3.00
C GLY A 462 -14.02 41.44 -1.48
N SER A 463 -14.99 40.79 -0.83
CA SER A 463 -14.92 40.35 0.56
C SER A 463 -14.13 39.05 0.65
N THR A 464 -13.04 39.07 1.39
CA THR A 464 -12.18 37.90 1.59
C THR A 464 -12.37 37.34 2.99
N LYS A 465 -12.70 36.04 3.09
CA LYS A 465 -12.78 35.32 4.37
C LYS A 465 -11.99 34.03 4.34
N ALA A 466 -11.44 33.68 5.50
CA ALA A 466 -10.81 32.39 5.69
C ALA A 466 -11.90 31.31 5.73
N VAL A 467 -11.69 30.24 4.96
CA VAL A 467 -12.57 29.07 4.93
C VAL A 467 -11.74 27.79 5.10
N THR A 468 -12.39 26.72 5.53
CA THR A 468 -11.73 25.43 5.70
C THR A 468 -12.70 24.30 5.37
N PHE A 469 -12.24 23.31 4.61
CA PHE A 469 -13.08 22.19 4.21
C PHE A 469 -12.30 20.88 4.01
N PRO A 470 -12.96 19.72 4.17
CA PRO A 470 -12.38 18.44 3.83
C PRO A 470 -12.36 18.23 2.30
N ALA A 471 -11.29 17.63 1.80
CA ALA A 471 -11.17 17.20 0.42
C ALA A 471 -10.44 15.85 0.31
N LYS A 472 -10.54 15.23 -0.86
CA LYS A 472 -9.79 14.04 -1.25
C LYS A 472 -8.96 14.35 -2.48
N MET A 473 -7.68 14.01 -2.44
CA MET A 473 -6.73 14.25 -3.52
C MET A 473 -6.10 12.93 -3.98
N TYR A 474 -6.09 12.68 -5.28
CA TYR A 474 -5.41 11.55 -5.89
C TYR A 474 -4.83 11.90 -7.26
N PHE A 475 -3.90 11.10 -7.75
CA PHE A 475 -3.22 11.28 -9.04
C PHE A 475 -3.68 10.19 -10.02
N LYS A 476 -4.33 10.57 -11.12
CA LYS A 476 -4.90 9.62 -12.10
C LYS A 476 -3.83 8.90 -12.93
N ASP A 477 -2.78 9.62 -13.31
CA ASP A 477 -1.74 9.14 -14.23
C ASP A 477 -0.31 9.27 -13.62
N GLY A 478 -0.20 9.20 -12.29
CA GLY A 478 1.07 9.47 -11.59
C GLY A 478 1.28 10.93 -11.18
N MET A 479 2.31 11.19 -10.36
CA MET A 479 2.74 12.54 -9.92
C MET A 479 3.39 13.43 -10.99
N ASP A 480 3.36 13.00 -12.25
CA ASP A 480 3.74 13.81 -13.41
C ASP A 480 2.57 13.93 -14.41
N GLY A 481 1.37 13.48 -14.03
CA GLY A 481 0.18 13.44 -14.87
C GLY A 481 -0.94 14.32 -14.36
N THR A 482 -2.15 13.75 -14.29
CA THR A 482 -3.36 14.46 -13.85
C THR A 482 -3.59 14.29 -12.34
N VAL A 483 -3.76 15.38 -11.61
CA VAL A 483 -4.25 15.39 -10.22
C VAL A 483 -5.75 15.68 -10.19
N VAL A 484 -6.47 14.99 -9.31
CA VAL A 484 -7.91 15.23 -9.06
C VAL A 484 -8.13 15.53 -7.59
N ILE A 485 -8.83 16.62 -7.30
CA ILE A 485 -9.25 17.02 -5.95
C ILE A 485 -10.77 17.09 -5.91
N ASN A 486 -11.38 16.36 -4.98
CA ASN A 486 -12.81 16.44 -4.68
C ASN A 486 -13.02 17.01 -3.28
N GLY A 487 -13.77 18.10 -3.13
CA GLY A 487 -14.00 18.73 -1.82
C GLY A 487 -15.41 19.25 -1.66
N THR A 488 -15.84 19.44 -0.41
CA THR A 488 -17.14 20.03 -0.07
C THR A 488 -16.94 21.20 0.88
N LEU A 489 -17.12 22.43 0.39
CA LEU A 489 -17.09 23.64 1.21
C LEU A 489 -18.53 24.04 1.58
N ILE A 490 -18.74 24.38 2.85
CA ILE A 490 -20.02 24.90 3.34
C ILE A 490 -19.81 26.38 3.69
N ILE A 491 -20.65 27.24 3.14
CA ILE A 491 -20.64 28.69 3.36
C ILE A 491 -21.95 29.07 4.07
N ASN A 492 -21.87 29.65 5.26
CA ASN A 492 -23.01 30.25 5.93
C ASN A 492 -23.22 31.67 5.39
N ARG A 493 -24.38 31.95 4.77
CA ARG A 493 -24.64 33.25 4.12
C ARG A 493 -24.68 34.42 5.12
N THR A 494 -25.21 34.19 6.31
CA THR A 494 -25.24 35.20 7.38
C THR A 494 -23.83 35.68 7.71
N ASP A 495 -22.87 34.76 7.76
CA ASP A 495 -21.48 35.09 8.05
C ASP A 495 -20.85 35.94 6.95
N TRP A 496 -21.43 36.00 5.76
CA TRP A 496 -20.93 36.77 4.61
C TRP A 496 -21.66 38.10 4.39
N GLY A 497 -22.60 38.47 5.26
CA GLY A 497 -23.34 39.73 5.16
C GLY A 497 -24.31 39.77 3.98
N ILE A 498 -24.60 38.62 3.37
CA ILE A 498 -25.64 38.46 2.35
C ILE A 498 -26.96 38.30 3.10
N ASP A 499 -27.54 39.42 3.52
CA ASP A 499 -28.77 39.44 4.31
C ASP A 499 -29.98 39.35 3.37
N TYR A 500 -30.69 38.22 3.40
CA TYR A 500 -31.89 37.97 2.58
C TYR A 500 -33.13 38.76 3.07
N ARG A 501 -33.01 39.70 4.02
CA ARG A 501 -34.15 40.35 4.68
C ARG A 501 -34.37 41.83 4.34
N SER A 502 -34.37 42.21 3.07
CA SER A 502 -34.72 43.58 2.67
C SER A 502 -36.11 43.79 2.06
N GLU A 503 -37.04 42.81 2.08
CA GLU A 503 -38.41 43.05 1.59
C GLU A 503 -39.50 42.80 2.64
N LYS A 504 -40.41 43.78 2.71
CA LYS A 504 -41.54 44.00 3.65
C LYS A 504 -42.58 42.87 3.77
N LEU A 505 -42.37 41.69 3.19
CA LEU A 505 -43.40 40.63 3.05
C LEU A 505 -43.17 39.37 3.91
N PHE A 506 -42.06 39.26 4.64
CA PHE A 506 -41.71 38.05 5.40
C PHE A 506 -42.15 38.13 6.86
N ASP A 507 -43.43 37.90 7.11
CA ASP A 507 -43.95 37.75 8.47
C ASP A 507 -43.68 36.34 9.04
N LYS A 508 -43.43 36.28 10.35
CA LYS A 508 -42.93 35.10 11.09
C LYS A 508 -43.81 33.85 10.90
N SER A 509 -43.25 32.80 10.28
CA SER A 509 -43.80 31.44 10.36
C SER A 509 -42.85 30.50 11.13
N GLY A 510 -43.16 30.25 12.40
CA GLY A 510 -42.77 29.03 13.15
C GLY A 510 -41.31 28.89 13.61
N ASP A 511 -41.13 28.20 14.74
CA ASP A 511 -39.86 27.92 15.46
C ASP A 511 -38.88 26.98 14.71
N VAL A 512 -38.74 27.10 13.39
CA VAL A 512 -37.76 26.33 12.62
C VAL A 512 -36.57 27.23 12.31
N THR A 513 -35.40 26.88 12.84
CA THR A 513 -34.14 27.51 12.43
C THR A 513 -33.81 27.05 11.02
N ILE A 514 -34.17 27.86 10.02
CA ILE A 514 -33.82 27.61 8.62
C ILE A 514 -32.31 27.85 8.49
N SER A 515 -31.56 26.81 8.15
CA SER A 515 -30.12 26.92 7.82
C SER A 515 -30.00 27.56 6.44
N ASP A 516 -29.31 28.69 6.35
CA ASP A 516 -29.08 29.46 5.11
C ASP A 516 -27.72 29.12 4.46
N ASP A 517 -27.29 27.87 4.58
CA ASP A 517 -25.98 27.44 4.09
C ASP A 517 -25.96 27.21 2.57
N VAL A 518 -24.78 27.34 1.98
CA VAL A 518 -24.48 27.02 0.58
C VAL A 518 -23.42 25.94 0.58
N LYS A 519 -23.70 24.83 -0.09
CA LYS A 519 -22.73 23.74 -0.25
C LYS A 519 -22.10 23.82 -1.63
N LEU A 520 -20.78 23.95 -1.68
CA LEU A 520 -19.98 23.91 -2.90
C LEU A 520 -19.26 22.56 -2.98
N PHE A 521 -19.67 21.74 -3.94
CA PHE A 521 -19.01 20.50 -4.30
C PHE A 521 -18.03 20.78 -5.44
N MET A 522 -16.75 20.61 -5.17
CA MET A 522 -15.68 20.93 -6.11
C MET A 522 -15.07 19.64 -6.63
N LYS A 523 -14.92 19.55 -7.96
CA LYS A 523 -14.05 18.59 -8.62
C LYS A 523 -13.03 19.38 -9.44
N ILE A 524 -11.78 19.40 -8.99
CA ILE A 524 -10.68 20.07 -9.68
C ILE A 524 -9.81 19.01 -10.31
N VAL A 525 -9.59 19.13 -11.61
CA VAL A 525 -8.67 18.30 -12.38
C VAL A 525 -7.55 19.21 -12.85
N ALA A 526 -6.29 18.91 -12.52
CA ALA A 526 -5.15 19.70 -12.97
C ALA A 526 -4.06 18.81 -13.56
N LYS A 527 -3.30 19.34 -14.51
CA LYS A 527 -2.23 18.63 -15.21
C LYS A 527 -0.92 19.37 -15.02
N LYS A 528 0.17 18.62 -14.84
CA LYS A 528 1.49 19.19 -14.64
C LYS A 528 1.95 20.04 -15.83
#